data_AF-A0A7R7VPW3-F1
#
_entry.id   AF-A0A7R7VPW3-F1
#
_cell.length_a   1.000
_cell.length_b   1.000
_cell.length_c   1.000
_cell.angle_alpha   90.00
_cell.angle_beta   90.00
_cell.angle_gamma   90.00
#
_symmetry.space_group_name_H-M   'P 1'
#
loop_
_entity.id
_entity.type
_entity.pdbx_description
1 polymer ?
#
loop_
_entity_poly.entity_id
_entity_poly.type
_entity_poly.pdbx_seq_one_letter_code
_entity_poly.pdbx_strand_id
1 'polypeptide(L)'
;MSITLPARFDSLPKLCKEILREFSIRILRHSAEGKKISSASQPRPVEAQYQDEFYRGFTHVAGQGVPISSEWSRTKDGRVDFYIPEKKWAIELLRNHYKVDEHISRFKEGGKYHPWLKENIIKDWIIIDCATSLPTKEFSEPRLWHAVFINDYSELQLYNYQKVLMMSVHLRN
;
A
#
# COMPACT_ATOMS: atom_id res chain seq x y z
N MET A 1 -6.21 -9.88 26.10
CA MET A 1 -7.12 -8.95 25.38
C MET A 1 -6.53 -8.76 23.99
N SER A 2 -7.31 -8.92 22.92
CA SER A 2 -6.84 -8.61 21.56
C SER A 2 -6.66 -7.10 21.43
N ILE A 3 -5.47 -6.65 21.05
CA ILE A 3 -5.22 -5.24 20.74
C ILE A 3 -6.01 -4.91 19.45
N THR A 4 -6.77 -3.83 19.46
CA THR A 4 -7.63 -3.41 18.35
C THR A 4 -7.03 -2.19 17.64
N LEU A 5 -7.44 -1.97 16.40
CA LEU A 5 -7.11 -0.76 15.66
C LEU A 5 -7.60 0.48 16.44
N PRO A 6 -6.77 1.52 16.65
CA PRO A 6 -7.18 2.71 17.38
C PRO A 6 -8.45 3.36 16.81
N ALA A 7 -9.39 3.75 17.68
CA ALA A 7 -10.70 4.28 17.29
C ALA A 7 -10.63 5.52 16.38
N ARG A 8 -9.52 6.27 16.41
CA ARG A 8 -9.25 7.38 15.49
C ARG A 8 -9.19 6.96 14.02
N PHE A 9 -8.93 5.68 13.72
CA PHE A 9 -8.95 5.11 12.38
C PHE A 9 -10.33 4.54 12.07
N ASP A 10 -11.24 5.47 11.79
CA ASP A 10 -12.63 5.23 11.40
C ASP A 10 -12.78 4.85 9.91
N SER A 11 -11.76 5.12 9.09
CA SER A 11 -11.76 4.93 7.64
C SER A 11 -10.41 4.48 7.11
N LEU A 12 -10.43 3.63 6.08
CA LEU A 12 -9.24 3.10 5.42
C LEU A 12 -8.35 4.23 4.83
N PRO A 13 -8.92 5.23 4.11
CA PRO A 13 -8.15 6.38 3.65
C PRO A 13 -7.36 7.12 4.75
N LYS A 14 -7.96 7.32 5.92
CA LYS A 14 -7.31 8.04 7.03
C LYS A 14 -6.11 7.26 7.54
N LEU A 15 -6.29 5.94 7.76
CA LEU A 15 -5.21 5.06 8.17
C LEU A 15 -4.05 5.05 7.15
N CYS A 16 -4.34 4.85 5.87
CA CYS A 16 -3.33 4.80 4.81
C CYS A 16 -2.55 6.11 4.70
N LYS A 17 -3.22 7.28 4.82
CA LYS A 17 -2.53 8.58 4.82
C LYS A 17 -1.55 8.72 5.98
N GLU A 18 -1.93 8.33 7.20
CA GLU A 18 -1.01 8.39 8.34
C GLU A 18 0.16 7.41 8.16
N ILE A 19 -0.09 6.19 7.69
CA ILE A 19 0.98 5.20 7.44
C ILE A 19 1.98 5.73 6.41
N LEU A 20 1.50 6.30 5.31
CA LEU A 20 2.36 6.84 4.25
C LEU A 20 3.24 8.01 4.73
N ARG A 21 2.80 8.78 5.73
CA ARG A 21 3.61 9.85 6.34
C ARG A 21 4.79 9.33 7.14
N GLU A 22 4.70 8.09 7.63
CA GLU A 22 5.77 7.45 8.40
C GLU A 22 6.84 6.79 7.52
N PHE A 23 6.73 6.85 6.19
CA PHE A 23 7.72 6.26 5.28
C PHE A 23 9.09 6.93 5.47
N SER A 24 10.14 6.11 5.54
CA SER A 24 11.50 6.53 5.83
C SER A 24 12.28 6.76 4.55
N ILE A 25 12.81 7.98 4.41
CA ILE A 25 13.68 8.36 3.29
C ILE A 25 14.85 7.39 3.17
N ARG A 26 15.51 7.09 4.29
CA ARG A 26 16.69 6.21 4.33
C ARG A 26 16.38 4.82 3.79
N ILE A 27 15.24 4.23 4.16
CA ILE A 27 14.86 2.88 3.73
C ILE A 27 14.52 2.88 2.23
N LEU A 28 13.79 3.89 1.75
CA LEU A 28 13.46 4.04 0.34
C LEU A 28 14.69 4.30 -0.54
N ARG A 29 15.67 5.08 -0.07
CA ARG A 29 16.93 5.36 -0.81
C ARG A 29 17.87 4.16 -0.88
N HIS A 30 18.15 3.51 0.26
CA HIS A 30 19.01 2.31 0.29
C HIS A 30 18.52 1.24 -0.70
N SER A 31 17.22 1.21 -0.87
CA SER A 31 16.45 0.35 -1.74
C SER A 31 16.56 0.71 -3.22
N ALA A 32 16.45 2.01 -3.57
CA ALA A 32 16.61 2.51 -4.93
C ALA A 32 18.04 2.36 -5.46
N GLU A 33 19.05 2.46 -4.60
CA GLU A 33 20.46 2.29 -4.93
C GLU A 33 20.86 0.83 -5.22
N GLY A 34 19.94 -0.14 -5.06
CA GLY A 34 20.17 -1.53 -5.44
C GLY A 34 21.30 -2.22 -4.68
N LYS A 35 21.62 -1.78 -3.46
CA LYS A 35 22.72 -2.35 -2.67
C LYS A 35 22.44 -3.82 -2.36
N LYS A 36 23.18 -4.71 -3.04
CA LYS A 36 23.24 -6.15 -2.75
C LYS A 36 23.71 -6.33 -1.31
N ILE A 37 22.82 -6.79 -0.43
CA ILE A 37 23.15 -7.05 0.98
C ILE A 37 24.17 -8.21 1.08
N SER A 38 24.30 -9.04 0.05
CA SER A 38 25.45 -9.95 -0.15
C SER A 38 25.56 -10.43 -1.61
N SER A 39 26.67 -11.06 -1.99
CA SER A 39 26.86 -11.70 -3.31
C SER A 39 25.89 -12.86 -3.58
N ALA A 40 25.18 -13.34 -2.54
CA ALA A 40 24.21 -14.43 -2.61
C ALA A 40 22.74 -13.98 -2.57
N SER A 41 22.46 -12.69 -2.31
CA SER A 41 21.07 -12.18 -2.27
C SER A 41 20.63 -11.73 -3.66
N GLN A 42 19.57 -12.34 -4.19
CA GLN A 42 18.87 -11.82 -5.37
C GLN A 42 18.36 -10.40 -5.08
N PRO A 43 18.39 -9.47 -6.05
CA PRO A 43 17.80 -8.14 -5.88
C PRO A 43 16.33 -8.29 -5.46
N ARG A 44 15.95 -7.76 -4.29
CA ARG A 44 14.55 -7.78 -3.86
C ARG A 44 13.72 -6.90 -4.82
N PRO A 45 12.52 -7.34 -5.23
CA PRO A 45 11.60 -6.48 -5.96
C PRO A 45 11.31 -5.20 -5.17
N VAL A 46 11.31 -4.04 -5.84
CA VAL A 46 10.98 -2.73 -5.23
C VAL A 46 9.61 -2.72 -4.52
N GLU A 47 8.68 -3.56 -4.97
CA GLU A 47 7.34 -3.73 -4.40
C GLU A 47 7.40 -4.22 -2.95
N ALA A 48 8.28 -5.19 -2.67
CA ALA A 48 8.48 -5.71 -1.32
C ALA A 48 8.97 -4.62 -0.35
N GLN A 49 9.61 -3.56 -0.85
CA GLN A 49 10.11 -2.46 -0.01
C GLN A 49 8.99 -1.52 0.42
N TYR A 50 8.06 -1.20 -0.49
CA TYR A 50 6.87 -0.44 -0.12
C TYR A 50 5.98 -1.24 0.83
N GLN A 51 5.89 -2.56 0.66
CA GLN A 51 5.21 -3.43 1.61
C GLN A 51 5.89 -3.43 2.98
N ASP A 52 7.22 -3.59 3.05
CA ASP A 52 7.99 -3.53 4.30
C ASP A 52 7.77 -2.17 5.02
N GLU A 53 7.83 -1.06 4.27
CA GLU A 53 7.61 0.28 4.82
C GLU A 53 6.16 0.51 5.26
N PHE A 54 5.19 -0.01 4.52
CA PHE A 54 3.79 0.05 4.91
C PHE A 54 3.54 -0.73 6.19
N TYR A 55 4.11 -1.93 6.33
CA TYR A 55 4.02 -2.71 7.56
C TYR A 55 4.68 -1.98 8.72
N ARG A 56 5.90 -1.45 8.54
CA ARG A 56 6.59 -0.67 9.57
C ARG A 56 5.77 0.55 9.99
N GLY A 57 5.30 1.35 9.03
CA GLY A 57 4.45 2.50 9.28
C GLY A 57 3.14 2.12 9.98
N PHE A 58 2.50 1.02 9.58
CA PHE A 58 1.33 0.48 10.26
C PHE A 58 1.62 0.18 11.74
N THR A 59 2.71 -0.53 12.04
CA THR A 59 3.06 -0.84 13.44
C THR A 59 3.32 0.40 14.28
N HIS A 60 3.86 1.47 13.68
CA HIS A 60 4.07 2.76 14.34
C HIS A 60 2.74 3.50 14.58
N VAL A 61 1.90 3.59 13.56
CA VAL A 61 0.67 4.38 13.54
C VAL A 61 -0.48 3.72 14.30
N ALA A 62 -0.67 2.41 14.12
CA ALA A 62 -1.72 1.64 14.77
C ALA A 62 -1.30 1.14 16.16
N GLY A 63 0.00 0.91 16.36
CA GLY A 63 0.57 0.34 17.57
C GLY A 63 0.95 -1.13 17.41
N GLN A 64 1.96 -1.54 18.18
CA GLN A 64 2.46 -2.91 18.16
C GLN A 64 1.39 -3.90 18.63
N GLY A 65 1.25 -5.01 17.90
CA GLY A 65 0.29 -6.06 18.21
C GLY A 65 -1.13 -5.82 17.69
N VAL A 66 -1.41 -4.69 17.05
CA VAL A 66 -2.65 -4.54 16.26
C VAL A 66 -2.62 -5.53 15.08
N PRO A 67 -3.67 -6.34 14.88
CA PRO A 67 -3.70 -7.34 13.81
C PRO A 67 -3.66 -6.73 12.40
N ILE A 68 -2.67 -7.18 11.62
CA ILE A 68 -2.57 -7.02 10.18
C ILE A 68 -1.96 -8.30 9.62
N SER A 69 -2.48 -8.80 8.51
CA SER A 69 -1.96 -9.97 7.81
C SER A 69 -1.34 -9.53 6.49
N SER A 70 -0.05 -9.81 6.32
CA SER A 70 0.62 -9.66 5.03
C SER A 70 0.31 -10.84 4.12
N GLU A 71 0.27 -10.63 2.80
CA GLU A 71 0.08 -11.71 1.80
C GLU A 71 -1.17 -12.57 2.08
N TRP A 72 -2.25 -11.91 2.53
CA TRP A 72 -3.43 -12.58 3.04
C TRP A 72 -4.28 -13.15 1.90
N SER A 73 -4.76 -14.38 2.09
CA SER A 73 -5.75 -14.98 1.22
C SER A 73 -6.73 -15.85 1.99
N ARG A 74 -7.94 -15.95 1.46
CA ARG A 74 -8.94 -16.93 1.89
C ARG A 74 -8.92 -18.21 1.06
N THR A 75 -8.30 -18.18 -0.12
CA THR A 75 -8.28 -19.31 -1.06
C THR A 75 -6.84 -19.61 -1.48
N LYS A 76 -6.64 -20.59 -2.37
CA LYS A 76 -5.32 -20.89 -2.92
C LYS A 76 -4.87 -19.88 -3.99
N ASP A 77 -5.81 -19.10 -4.54
CA ASP A 77 -5.55 -18.18 -5.65
C ASP A 77 -5.84 -16.72 -5.27
N GLY A 78 -4.87 -15.85 -5.53
CA GLY A 78 -4.88 -14.45 -5.12
C GLY A 78 -4.44 -14.24 -3.67
N ARG A 79 -3.66 -13.18 -3.43
CA ARG A 79 -3.21 -12.74 -2.10
C ARG A 79 -3.17 -11.22 -2.10
N VAL A 80 -3.88 -10.59 -1.18
CA VAL A 80 -3.74 -9.14 -0.97
C VAL A 80 -2.52 -8.88 -0.12
N ASP A 81 -1.79 -7.82 -0.46
CA ASP A 81 -0.56 -7.45 0.24
C ASP A 81 -0.81 -7.26 1.74
N PHE A 82 -1.91 -6.60 2.10
CA PHE A 82 -2.34 -6.48 3.49
C PHE A 82 -3.84 -6.64 3.69
N TYR A 83 -4.18 -7.27 4.81
CA TYR A 83 -5.55 -7.38 5.30
C TYR A 83 -5.62 -7.01 6.79
N ILE A 84 -6.58 -6.15 7.16
CA ILE A 84 -6.85 -5.74 8.55
C ILE A 84 -8.15 -6.43 9.00
N PRO A 85 -8.07 -7.52 9.79
CA PRO A 85 -9.23 -8.37 10.06
C PRO A 85 -10.38 -7.68 10.79
N GLU A 86 -10.08 -6.81 11.76
CA GLU A 86 -11.10 -6.14 12.57
C GLU A 86 -12.04 -5.29 11.72
N LYS A 87 -11.48 -4.53 10.76
CA LYS A 87 -12.23 -3.65 9.87
C LYS A 87 -12.58 -4.30 8.53
N LYS A 88 -12.02 -5.48 8.26
CA LYS A 88 -12.14 -6.18 6.97
C LYS A 88 -11.63 -5.32 5.80
N TRP A 89 -10.51 -4.64 5.99
CA TRP A 89 -9.90 -3.78 4.97
C TRP A 89 -8.79 -4.51 4.23
N ALA A 90 -8.76 -4.36 2.91
CA ALA A 90 -7.68 -4.88 2.06
C ALA A 90 -6.87 -3.74 1.44
N ILE A 91 -5.56 -3.91 1.34
CA ILE A 91 -4.64 -2.93 0.75
C ILE A 91 -3.73 -3.67 -0.23
N GLU A 92 -3.54 -3.06 -1.39
CA GLU A 92 -2.58 -3.49 -2.41
C GLU A 92 -1.60 -2.34 -2.69
N LEU A 93 -0.32 -2.66 -2.75
CA LEU A 93 0.77 -1.74 -3.02
C LEU A 93 1.43 -2.10 -4.34
N LEU A 94 1.42 -1.16 -5.28
CA LEU A 94 2.06 -1.35 -6.58
C LEU A 94 3.37 -0.58 -6.64
N ARG A 95 4.20 -0.92 -7.63
CA ARG A 95 5.43 -0.19 -7.94
C ARG A 95 5.40 0.36 -9.35
N ASN A 96 5.77 1.62 -9.52
CA ASN A 96 6.06 2.24 -10.82
C ASN A 96 4.99 1.96 -11.88
N HIS A 97 3.71 2.05 -11.49
CA HIS A 97 2.56 1.83 -12.38
C HIS A 97 2.50 0.40 -12.98
N TYR A 98 3.21 -0.55 -12.39
CA TYR A 98 3.27 -1.91 -12.90
C TYR A 98 1.92 -2.60 -12.75
N LYS A 99 1.34 -2.99 -13.90
CA LYS A 99 0.10 -3.78 -13.98
C LYS A 99 -1.09 -3.20 -13.21
N VAL A 100 -1.21 -1.88 -13.12
CA VAL A 100 -2.31 -1.21 -12.39
C VAL A 100 -3.68 -1.74 -12.80
N ASP A 101 -3.96 -1.90 -14.11
CA ASP A 101 -5.25 -2.44 -14.57
C ASP A 101 -5.49 -3.89 -14.13
N GLU A 102 -4.43 -4.71 -14.09
CA GLU A 102 -4.54 -6.10 -13.63
C GLU A 102 -4.98 -6.12 -12.16
N HIS A 103 -4.33 -5.31 -11.31
CA HIS A 103 -4.68 -5.23 -9.89
C HIS A 103 -6.07 -4.63 -9.66
N ILE A 104 -6.46 -3.59 -10.42
CA ILE A 104 -7.84 -3.08 -10.40
C ILE A 104 -8.82 -4.20 -10.75
N SER A 105 -8.56 -4.94 -11.83
CA SER A 105 -9.46 -6.00 -12.30
C SER A 105 -9.66 -7.13 -11.29
N ARG A 106 -8.68 -7.39 -10.40
CA ARG A 106 -8.82 -8.39 -9.33
C ARG A 106 -9.99 -8.07 -8.39
N PHE A 107 -10.32 -6.80 -8.18
CA PHE A 107 -11.45 -6.38 -7.34
C PHE A 107 -12.77 -6.25 -8.12
N LYS A 108 -12.75 -6.31 -9.46
CA LYS A 108 -13.94 -6.17 -10.31
C LYS A 108 -14.63 -7.50 -10.54
N GLU A 109 -15.83 -7.46 -11.10
CA GLU A 109 -16.58 -8.67 -11.44
C GLU A 109 -15.73 -9.64 -12.28
N GLY A 110 -15.72 -10.91 -11.88
CA GLY A 110 -14.84 -11.95 -12.45
C GLY A 110 -13.40 -11.95 -11.92
N GLY A 111 -13.00 -10.92 -11.18
CA GLY A 111 -11.68 -10.80 -10.56
C GLY A 111 -11.49 -11.71 -9.33
N LYS A 112 -10.22 -12.01 -9.01
CA LYS A 112 -9.84 -12.94 -7.93
C LYS A 112 -10.35 -12.55 -6.54
N TYR A 113 -10.45 -11.26 -6.24
CA TYR A 113 -10.87 -10.73 -4.93
C TYR A 113 -12.36 -10.39 -4.88
N HIS A 114 -13.03 -10.34 -6.03
CA HIS A 114 -14.44 -9.98 -6.09
C HIS A 114 -15.37 -10.93 -5.32
N PRO A 115 -15.15 -12.26 -5.28
CA PRO A 115 -15.88 -13.13 -4.36
C PRO A 115 -15.78 -12.68 -2.90
N TRP A 116 -14.60 -12.18 -2.48
CA TRP A 116 -14.38 -11.73 -1.10
C TRP A 116 -15.14 -10.44 -0.76
N LEU A 117 -15.39 -9.59 -1.77
CA LEU A 117 -16.28 -8.44 -1.66
C LEU A 117 -17.74 -8.87 -1.56
N LYS A 118 -18.19 -9.79 -2.43
CA LYS A 118 -19.57 -10.32 -2.42
C LYS A 118 -19.92 -11.02 -1.10
N GLU A 119 -18.97 -11.75 -0.52
CA GLU A 119 -19.12 -12.44 0.77
C GLU A 119 -18.90 -11.53 2.00
N ASN A 120 -18.68 -10.21 1.80
CA ASN A 120 -18.46 -9.24 2.88
C ASN A 120 -17.28 -9.61 3.82
N ILE A 121 -16.25 -10.21 3.24
CA ILE A 121 -14.98 -10.54 3.90
C ILE A 121 -14.01 -9.39 3.78
N ILE A 122 -14.05 -8.71 2.64
CA ILE A 122 -13.46 -7.39 2.44
C ILE A 122 -14.63 -6.40 2.37
N LYS A 123 -14.66 -5.46 3.31
CA LYS A 123 -15.65 -4.37 3.38
C LYS A 123 -15.19 -3.13 2.63
N ASP A 124 -13.89 -2.85 2.70
CA ASP A 124 -13.29 -1.71 2.02
C ASP A 124 -11.91 -2.10 1.49
N TRP A 125 -11.47 -1.43 0.44
CA TRP A 125 -10.17 -1.71 -0.15
C TRP A 125 -9.59 -0.48 -0.84
N ILE A 126 -8.27 -0.50 -0.99
CA ILE A 126 -7.53 0.56 -1.68
C ILE A 126 -6.32 -0.02 -2.40
N ILE A 127 -6.00 0.55 -3.56
CA ILE A 127 -4.75 0.31 -4.28
C ILE A 127 -3.90 1.58 -4.15
N ILE A 128 -2.66 1.43 -3.71
CA ILE A 128 -1.70 2.53 -3.61
C ILE A 128 -0.55 2.22 -4.56
N ASP A 129 -0.48 2.97 -5.64
CA ASP A 129 0.57 2.86 -6.64
C ASP A 129 1.75 3.77 -6.27
N CYS A 130 2.84 3.16 -5.82
CA CYS A 130 4.04 3.84 -5.37
C CYS A 130 5.03 4.01 -6.52
N ALA A 131 5.38 5.25 -6.86
CA ALA A 131 6.25 5.56 -7.98
C ALA A 131 7.07 6.83 -7.71
N THR A 132 8.03 7.16 -8.59
CA THR A 132 8.79 8.42 -8.54
C THR A 132 8.28 9.47 -9.54
N SER A 133 7.20 9.17 -10.26
CA SER A 133 6.50 10.06 -11.17
C SER A 133 5.01 9.74 -11.19
N LEU A 134 4.19 10.66 -11.69
CA LEU A 134 2.78 10.37 -12.00
C LEU A 134 2.68 9.45 -13.24
N PRO A 135 1.64 8.61 -13.33
CA PRO A 135 1.41 7.83 -14.54
C PRO A 135 1.00 8.73 -15.70
N THR A 136 1.42 8.39 -16.91
CA THR A 136 0.95 9.04 -18.14
C THR A 136 -0.46 8.59 -18.49
N LYS A 137 -0.78 7.32 -18.22
CA LYS A 137 -2.12 6.74 -18.40
C LYS A 137 -3.11 7.32 -17.40
N GLU A 138 -4.36 7.45 -17.83
CA GLU A 138 -5.51 7.74 -16.96
C GLU A 138 -6.17 6.45 -16.48
N PHE A 139 -6.61 6.43 -15.23
CA PHE A 139 -7.33 5.32 -14.63
C PHE A 139 -8.70 5.79 -14.17
N SER A 140 -9.71 4.92 -14.21
CA SER A 140 -11.08 5.24 -13.82
C SER A 140 -11.46 4.72 -12.43
N GLU A 141 -10.55 4.03 -11.74
CA GLU A 141 -10.83 3.41 -10.43
C GLU A 141 -10.74 4.43 -9.28
N PRO A 142 -11.84 4.78 -8.61
CA PRO A 142 -11.81 5.76 -7.52
C PRO A 142 -11.01 5.35 -6.29
N ARG A 143 -10.78 4.04 -6.10
CA ARG A 143 -10.00 3.46 -5.00
C ARG A 143 -8.51 3.30 -5.32
N LEU A 144 -8.04 3.90 -6.41
CA LEU A 144 -6.63 3.99 -6.75
C LEU A 144 -6.05 5.34 -6.28
N TRP A 145 -4.95 5.27 -5.54
CA TRP A 145 -4.11 6.42 -5.22
C TRP A 145 -2.73 6.28 -5.86
N HIS A 146 -2.12 7.40 -6.20
CA HIS A 146 -0.73 7.47 -6.65
C HIS A 146 0.12 8.13 -5.56
N ALA A 147 0.99 7.35 -4.92
CA ALA A 147 1.99 7.82 -3.97
C ALA A 147 3.29 8.11 -4.74
N VAL A 148 3.55 9.39 -5.01
CA VAL A 148 4.68 9.84 -5.83
C VAL A 148 5.79 10.37 -4.92
N PHE A 149 6.91 9.65 -4.90
CA PHE A 149 8.11 10.02 -4.15
C PHE A 149 9.05 10.84 -5.02
N ILE A 150 9.18 12.12 -4.73
CA ILE A 150 10.02 13.07 -5.48
C ILE A 150 11.18 13.56 -4.62
N ASN A 151 12.07 14.36 -5.23
CA ASN A 151 13.20 14.97 -4.53
C ASN A 151 14.06 13.92 -3.80
N ASP A 152 14.42 12.85 -4.50
CA ASP A 152 15.17 11.70 -3.94
C ASP A 152 14.46 11.13 -2.70
N TYR A 153 13.18 10.80 -2.84
CA TYR A 153 12.28 10.26 -1.81
C TYR A 153 12.06 11.16 -0.59
N SER A 154 12.56 12.39 -0.57
CA SER A 154 12.39 13.29 0.59
C SER A 154 11.01 13.93 0.66
N GLU A 155 10.26 13.92 -0.43
CA GLU A 155 8.87 14.40 -0.46
C GLU A 155 7.96 13.34 -1.05
N LEU A 156 6.85 13.10 -0.37
CA LEU A 156 5.75 12.27 -0.85
C LEU A 156 4.58 13.16 -1.23
N GLN A 157 4.13 13.04 -2.48
CA GLN A 157 2.90 13.63 -2.98
C GLN A 157 1.90 12.51 -3.26
N LEU A 158 0.75 12.58 -2.61
CA LEU A 158 -0.33 11.61 -2.76
C LEU A 158 -1.43 12.22 -3.63
N TYR A 159 -1.79 11.53 -4.70
CA TYR A 159 -2.83 11.92 -5.64
C TYR A 159 -3.96 10.89 -5.67
N ASN A 160 -5.18 11.35 -5.96
CA ASN A 160 -6.28 10.44 -6.31
C ASN A 160 -6.12 9.91 -7.75
N TYR A 161 -7.04 9.04 -8.16
CA TYR A 161 -7.10 8.48 -9.52
C TYR A 161 -7.21 9.51 -10.66
N GLN A 162 -7.71 10.72 -10.36
CA GLN A 162 -7.81 11.84 -11.30
C GLN A 162 -6.57 12.74 -11.26
N LYS A 163 -5.50 12.31 -10.59
CA LYS A 163 -4.24 13.06 -10.41
C LYS A 163 -4.45 14.40 -9.69
N VAL A 164 -5.49 14.50 -8.86
CA VAL A 164 -5.70 15.64 -7.95
C VAL A 164 -4.90 15.39 -6.68
N LEU A 165 -4.06 16.36 -6.31
CA LEU A 165 -3.21 16.28 -5.11
C LEU A 165 -4.09 16.25 -3.86
N MET A 166 -3.91 15.22 -3.03
CA MET A 166 -4.64 14.99 -1.79
C MET A 166 -3.80 15.29 -0.54
N MET A 167 -2.48 15.18 -0.65
CA MET A 167 -1.51 15.41 0.42
C MET A 167 -0.12 15.61 -0.19
N SER A 168 0.66 16.56 0.33
CA SER A 168 2.11 16.59 0.17
C SER A 168 2.74 16.60 1.56
N VAL A 169 3.79 15.82 1.75
CA VAL A 169 4.52 15.72 3.01
C VAL A 169 6.01 15.59 2.75
N HIS A 170 6.79 16.35 3.51
CA HIS A 170 8.23 16.12 3.61
C HIS A 170 8.46 14.94 4.56
N LEU A 171 9.00 13.85 4.02
CA LEU A 171 9.28 12.65 4.79
C LEU A 171 10.46 12.91 5.75
N ARG A 172 10.55 12.09 6.79
CA ARG A 172 11.62 12.20 7.78
C ARG A 172 12.33 10.85 7.92
N ASN A 173 13.49 10.88 8.55
CA ASN A 173 14.17 9.66 9.01
C ASN A 173 13.82 9.37 10.45
#